data_AF-A0A947UZ39-F1
#
_entry.id   AF-A0A947UZ39-F1
#
_cell.length_a   1.000
_cell.length_b   1.000
_cell.length_c   1.000
_cell.angle_alpha   90.00
_cell.angle_beta   90.00
_cell.angle_gamma   90.00
#
_symmetry.space_group_name_H-M   'P 1'
#
loop_
_entity.id
_entity.type
_entity.pdbx_description
1 polymer ?
#
loop_
_entity_poly.entity_id
_entity_poly.type
_entity_poly.pdbx_seq_one_letter_code
_entity_poly.pdbx_strand_id
1 'polypeptide(L)'
;MSKKPAKTKSAPAAKPAEDGAPEAAPKKRSKLKLALAALVPLLLAGGGYAGWSFFMAPGADEAHAEAAAEGEEGHGEDGHGAADMMKVSSVETALKAETSATHTYALSVLIAGTCGASRTPALKAASDAEAAQDGMLVSLSWQGAARRAMGVTEKACNYMVGEIEEAELKLAPGADAAKGGHGAPAKDDGGHAKPAH
;
A
#
# COMPACT_ATOMS: atom_id res chain seq x y z
N MET A 1 28.51 48.76 -18.82
CA MET A 1 27.54 49.81 -18.48
C MET A 1 26.67 49.25 -17.35
N SER A 2 27.04 49.46 -16.07
CA SER A 2 26.55 50.55 -15.20
C SER A 2 25.01 50.52 -15.11
N LYS A 3 24.32 50.12 -14.03
CA LYS A 3 24.45 50.48 -12.60
C LYS A 3 23.70 49.46 -11.69
N LYS A 4 24.31 49.08 -10.56
CA LYS A 4 23.63 48.81 -9.26
C LYS A 4 23.58 50.14 -8.47
N PRO A 5 23.01 50.28 -7.24
CA PRO A 5 21.98 49.55 -6.49
C PRO A 5 20.94 50.50 -5.79
N ALA A 6 19.92 49.98 -5.11
CA ALA A 6 19.27 50.67 -3.97
C ALA A 6 18.60 49.61 -3.07
N LYS A 7 19.04 49.32 -1.84
CA LYS A 7 19.16 50.12 -0.59
C LYS A 7 18.00 49.81 0.36
N THR A 8 18.36 48.99 1.34
CA THR A 8 17.80 48.66 2.65
C THR A 8 16.99 49.78 3.33
N LYS A 9 15.90 49.40 4.01
CA LYS A 9 15.42 50.09 5.22
C LYS A 9 15.04 49.07 6.29
N SER A 10 15.87 49.02 7.33
CA SER A 10 15.55 48.48 8.65
C SER A 10 14.99 49.59 9.54
N ALA A 11 14.04 49.27 10.42
CA ALA A 11 13.79 49.88 11.75
C ALA A 11 12.56 49.20 12.41
N PRO A 12 12.36 49.28 13.74
CA PRO A 12 13.29 49.01 14.84
C PRO A 12 12.68 48.06 15.91
N ALA A 13 13.50 47.62 16.86
CA ALA A 13 13.11 46.88 18.06
C ALA A 13 12.74 47.81 19.25
N ALA A 14 11.77 47.41 20.09
CA ALA A 14 11.62 47.74 21.53
C ALA A 14 10.33 47.05 22.06
N LYS A 15 10.42 45.94 22.81
CA LYS A 15 10.52 45.77 24.29
C LYS A 15 9.16 45.49 24.98
N PRO A 16 9.16 44.73 26.10
CA PRO A 16 8.01 43.99 26.64
C PRO A 16 7.23 44.79 27.70
N ALA A 17 6.01 44.36 27.98
CA ALA A 17 5.25 44.75 29.16
C ALA A 17 4.78 43.49 29.90
N GLU A 18 5.45 43.18 31.00
CA GLU A 18 4.83 42.50 32.15
C GLU A 18 4.02 43.57 32.93
N ASP A 19 2.86 43.19 33.46
CA ASP A 19 2.51 43.40 34.88
C ASP A 19 1.06 42.99 35.19
N GLY A 20 0.89 42.16 36.25
CA GLY A 20 -0.24 42.30 37.18
C GLY A 20 -1.37 41.26 37.19
N ALA A 21 -1.15 40.12 37.86
CA ALA A 21 -1.95 39.46 38.93
C ALA A 21 -3.52 39.58 38.99
N PRO A 22 -4.28 38.54 39.44
CA PRO A 22 -3.94 37.74 40.62
C PRO A 22 -3.98 36.22 40.48
N GLU A 23 -3.04 35.66 41.22
CA GLU A 23 -2.79 34.27 41.57
C GLU A 23 -4.01 33.65 42.28
N ALA A 24 -4.76 32.82 41.56
CA ALA A 24 -5.82 32.00 42.14
C ALA A 24 -5.20 30.74 42.77
N ALA A 25 -5.31 30.62 44.09
CA ALA A 25 -4.88 29.49 44.90
C ALA A 25 -5.18 28.11 44.26
N PRO A 26 -4.29 27.11 44.40
CA PRO A 26 -4.47 25.82 43.77
C PRO A 26 -5.64 25.06 44.41
N LYS A 27 -6.81 25.09 43.77
CA LYS A 27 -7.91 24.16 44.07
C LYS A 27 -7.37 22.73 43.89
N LYS A 28 -7.34 21.93 44.96
CA LYS A 28 -7.02 20.50 44.92
C LYS A 28 -7.91 19.82 43.87
N ARG A 29 -7.40 19.68 42.65
CA ARG A 29 -8.12 18.99 41.57
C ARG A 29 -8.06 17.50 41.89
N SER A 30 -9.23 16.92 42.12
CA SER A 30 -9.39 15.52 42.53
C SER A 30 -8.71 14.60 41.53
N LYS A 31 -7.64 13.91 41.97
CA LYS A 31 -6.89 12.90 41.22
C LYS A 31 -7.80 11.76 40.71
N LEU A 32 -8.97 11.59 41.33
CA LEU A 32 -9.99 10.63 40.92
C LEU A 32 -10.54 10.91 39.51
N LYS A 33 -10.75 12.19 39.14
CA LYS A 33 -11.27 12.54 37.80
C LYS A 33 -10.22 12.36 36.70
N LEU A 34 -8.94 12.49 37.06
CA LEU A 34 -7.82 12.28 36.13
C LEU A 34 -7.55 10.78 35.94
N ALA A 35 -7.66 9.98 37.01
CA ALA A 35 -7.63 8.52 36.91
C ALA A 35 -8.79 7.98 36.07
N LEU A 36 -10.01 8.51 36.23
CA LEU A 36 -11.18 8.07 35.46
C LEU A 36 -11.05 8.43 33.97
N ALA A 37 -10.50 9.61 33.65
CA ALA A 37 -10.26 10.04 32.27
C ALA A 37 -9.17 9.23 31.55
N ALA A 38 -8.21 8.64 32.29
CA ALA A 38 -7.19 7.74 31.72
C ALA A 38 -7.68 6.30 31.55
N LEU A 39 -8.67 5.87 32.35
CA LEU A 39 -9.21 4.51 32.33
C LEU A 39 -10.22 4.29 31.19
N VAL A 40 -10.94 5.34 30.77
CA VAL A 40 -11.92 5.29 29.67
C VAL A 40 -11.27 4.95 28.32
N PRO A 41 -10.17 5.59 27.87
CA PRO A 41 -9.47 5.19 26.65
C PRO A 41 -8.89 3.77 26.73
N LEU A 42 -8.44 3.34 27.91
CA LEU A 42 -7.87 2.00 28.12
C LEU A 42 -8.93 0.91 27.98
N LEU A 43 -10.15 1.16 28.47
CA LEU A 43 -11.31 0.27 28.30
C LEU A 43 -11.85 0.28 26.86
N LEU A 44 -11.82 1.41 26.15
CA LEU A 44 -12.17 1.44 24.72
C LEU A 44 -11.13 0.73 23.84
N ALA A 45 -9.83 0.86 24.15
CA ALA A 45 -8.77 0.18 23.42
C ALA A 45 -8.70 -1.33 23.71
N GLY A 46 -8.99 -1.76 24.95
CA GLY A 46 -9.03 -3.18 25.32
C GLY A 46 -10.34 -3.90 24.99
N GLY A 47 -11.49 -3.21 25.11
CA GLY A 47 -12.81 -3.80 24.88
C GLY A 47 -13.15 -4.03 23.41
N GLY A 48 -12.55 -3.27 22.49
CA GLY A 48 -12.77 -3.45 21.05
C GLY A 48 -12.29 -4.79 20.51
N TYR A 49 -11.20 -5.34 21.07
CA TYR A 49 -10.63 -6.61 20.58
C TYR A 49 -11.48 -7.82 20.99
N ALA A 50 -11.97 -7.84 22.24
CA ALA A 50 -12.86 -8.91 22.71
C ALA A 50 -14.22 -8.91 21.99
N GLY A 51 -14.78 -7.72 21.72
CA GLY A 51 -16.02 -7.58 20.96
C GLY A 51 -15.87 -8.04 19.50
N TRP A 52 -14.70 -7.81 18.88
CA TRP A 52 -14.42 -8.29 17.53
C TRP A 52 -14.25 -9.81 17.48
N SER A 53 -13.59 -10.41 18.47
CA SER A 53 -13.47 -11.87 18.60
C SER A 53 -14.82 -12.57 18.79
N PHE A 54 -15.74 -11.98 19.55
CA PHE A 54 -17.08 -12.54 19.75
C PHE A 54 -17.97 -12.42 18.50
N PHE A 55 -17.79 -11.37 17.70
CA PHE A 55 -18.56 -11.17 16.46
C PHE A 55 -18.03 -11.98 15.25
N MET A 56 -16.75 -12.36 15.25
CA MET A 56 -16.10 -13.18 14.20
C MET A 56 -16.06 -14.68 14.50
N ALA A 57 -16.49 -15.13 15.69
CA ALA A 57 -16.54 -16.54 16.05
C ALA A 57 -17.96 -17.10 15.92
N PRO A 58 -18.32 -17.77 14.82
CA PRO A 58 -19.51 -18.62 14.84
C PRO A 58 -19.21 -19.87 15.68
N GLY A 59 -19.86 -19.98 16.85
CA GLY A 59 -20.05 -21.24 17.56
C GLY A 59 -19.12 -21.54 18.75
N ALA A 60 -18.99 -20.63 19.71
CA ALA A 60 -18.49 -20.98 21.04
C ALA A 60 -19.68 -21.11 22.02
N ASP A 61 -20.28 -22.29 22.05
CA ASP A 61 -21.09 -22.71 23.20
C ASP A 61 -20.19 -22.73 24.45
N GLU A 62 -20.72 -22.16 25.52
CA GLU A 62 -20.11 -22.05 26.83
C GLU A 62 -19.80 -23.45 27.39
N ALA A 63 -18.55 -23.69 27.82
CA ALA A 63 -18.23 -24.14 29.18
C ALA A 63 -16.76 -24.61 29.31
N HIS A 64 -16.28 -24.56 30.55
CA HIS A 64 -15.11 -25.23 31.11
C HIS A 64 -13.77 -24.47 31.12
N ALA A 65 -13.63 -23.77 32.24
CA ALA A 65 -12.42 -23.73 33.05
C ALA A 65 -11.68 -25.09 33.08
N GLU A 66 -10.34 -24.99 33.05
CA GLU A 66 -9.36 -25.91 33.66
C GLU A 66 -9.56 -27.42 33.47
N ALA A 67 -8.83 -28.03 32.52
CA ALA A 67 -8.17 -29.32 32.73
C ALA A 67 -7.26 -29.69 31.56
N ALA A 68 -6.05 -30.12 31.88
CA ALA A 68 -5.24 -30.96 31.01
C ALA A 68 -5.89 -32.34 30.86
N ALA A 69 -5.91 -32.89 29.64
CA ALA A 69 -5.69 -34.31 29.31
C ALA A 69 -6.26 -34.62 27.91
N GLU A 70 -5.38 -35.11 27.03
CA GLU A 70 -5.51 -36.37 26.28
C GLU A 70 -6.93 -36.89 25.93
N GLY A 71 -7.15 -37.15 24.63
CA GLY A 71 -7.94 -38.31 24.19
C GLY A 71 -9.14 -38.06 23.27
N GLU A 72 -9.16 -38.83 22.16
CA GLU A 72 -10.28 -39.25 21.29
C GLU A 72 -10.96 -38.18 20.40
N GLU A 73 -10.88 -38.27 19.06
CA GLU A 73 -11.41 -39.31 18.14
C GLU A 73 -12.93 -39.52 18.26
N GLY A 74 -13.64 -39.26 17.15
CA GLY A 74 -15.09 -39.39 17.01
C GLY A 74 -15.62 -38.37 16.00
N HIS A 75 -15.34 -38.56 14.71
CA HIS A 75 -16.19 -39.26 13.73
C HIS A 75 -17.42 -38.45 13.30
N GLY A 76 -17.33 -37.98 12.06
CA GLY A 76 -18.41 -37.42 11.24
C GLY A 76 -17.95 -37.45 9.78
N GLU A 77 -17.90 -38.66 9.22
CA GLU A 77 -17.75 -38.90 7.78
C GLU A 77 -19.01 -38.41 7.03
N ASP A 78 -18.85 -38.21 5.72
CA ASP A 78 -19.91 -38.06 4.70
C ASP A 78 -20.46 -36.66 4.41
N GLY A 79 -19.57 -35.76 3.99
CA GLY A 79 -19.91 -34.42 3.47
C GLY A 79 -19.20 -34.06 2.16
N HIS A 80 -19.07 -34.99 1.20
CA HIS A 80 -18.61 -34.64 -0.15
C HIS A 80 -19.66 -33.77 -0.86
N GLY A 81 -19.47 -32.45 -0.92
CA GLY A 81 -20.32 -31.62 -1.77
C GLY A 81 -20.23 -30.11 -1.65
N ALA A 82 -19.59 -29.57 -0.62
CA ALA A 82 -19.25 -28.15 -0.55
C ALA A 82 -17.74 -28.02 -0.36
N ALA A 83 -16.98 -28.30 -1.43
CA ALA A 83 -15.66 -27.70 -1.53
C ALA A 83 -15.84 -26.20 -1.28
N ASP A 84 -15.17 -25.72 -0.26
CA ASP A 84 -15.24 -24.39 0.32
C ASP A 84 -15.18 -23.30 -0.77
N MET A 85 -16.34 -22.96 -1.36
CA MET A 85 -16.43 -22.05 -2.51
C MET A 85 -15.93 -20.64 -2.14
N MET A 86 -16.02 -20.30 -0.86
CA MET A 86 -15.48 -19.05 -0.30
C MET A 86 -13.94 -19.04 -0.37
N LYS A 87 -13.26 -20.16 -0.09
CA LYS A 87 -11.79 -20.25 -0.23
C LYS A 87 -11.32 -20.13 -1.68
N VAL A 88 -12.06 -20.68 -2.66
CA VAL A 88 -11.65 -20.58 -4.08
C VAL A 88 -11.73 -19.14 -4.57
N SER A 89 -12.79 -18.40 -4.19
CA SER A 89 -12.96 -16.98 -4.54
C SER A 89 -11.90 -16.06 -3.92
N SER A 90 -11.49 -16.34 -2.67
CA SER A 90 -10.43 -15.54 -2.02
C SER A 90 -9.06 -15.76 -2.66
N VAL A 91 -8.74 -16.97 -3.11
CA VAL A 91 -7.51 -17.27 -3.87
C VAL A 91 -7.49 -16.53 -5.20
N GLU A 92 -8.61 -16.51 -5.93
CA GLU A 92 -8.71 -15.78 -7.21
C GLU A 92 -8.51 -14.26 -7.00
N THR A 93 -9.15 -13.71 -5.98
CA THR A 93 -9.03 -12.28 -5.65
C THR A 93 -7.59 -11.91 -5.26
N ALA A 94 -6.94 -12.74 -4.44
CA ALA A 94 -5.54 -12.54 -4.05
C ALA A 94 -4.58 -12.65 -5.24
N LEU A 95 -4.79 -13.63 -6.13
CA LEU A 95 -3.99 -13.81 -7.34
C LEU A 95 -4.14 -12.62 -8.29
N LYS A 96 -5.37 -12.14 -8.48
CA LYS A 96 -5.63 -10.93 -9.27
C LYS A 96 -4.96 -9.71 -8.67
N ALA A 97 -4.97 -9.60 -7.34
CA ALA A 97 -4.29 -8.52 -6.64
C ALA A 97 -2.77 -8.57 -6.87
N GLU A 98 -2.13 -9.72 -6.69
CA GLU A 98 -0.67 -9.87 -6.86
C GLU A 98 -0.19 -9.77 -8.31
N THR A 99 -1.08 -9.96 -9.29
CA THR A 99 -0.78 -9.81 -10.73
C THR A 99 -1.25 -8.48 -11.33
N SER A 100 -1.86 -7.60 -10.53
CA SER A 100 -2.36 -6.30 -10.97
C SER A 100 -1.26 -5.29 -11.28
N ALA A 101 -1.56 -4.29 -12.12
CA ALA A 101 -0.63 -3.19 -12.36
C ALA A 101 -0.37 -2.39 -11.07
N THR A 102 -1.39 -2.28 -10.21
CA THR A 102 -1.27 -1.68 -8.88
C THR A 102 -0.24 -2.38 -8.01
N HIS A 103 -0.17 -3.71 -8.03
CA HIS A 103 0.83 -4.43 -7.25
C HIS A 103 2.25 -4.08 -7.67
N THR A 104 2.53 -4.11 -8.97
CA THR A 104 3.88 -3.77 -9.48
C THR A 104 4.20 -2.29 -9.28
N TYR A 105 3.23 -1.39 -9.46
CA TYR A 105 3.40 0.03 -9.15
C TYR A 105 3.69 0.25 -7.66
N ALA A 106 2.90 -0.33 -6.77
CA ALA A 106 3.08 -0.25 -5.32
C ALA A 106 4.46 -0.76 -4.90
N LEU A 107 4.89 -1.88 -5.48
CA LEU A 107 6.21 -2.44 -5.22
C LEU A 107 7.33 -1.46 -5.59
N SER A 108 7.23 -0.80 -6.76
CA SER A 108 8.20 0.22 -7.18
C SER A 108 8.33 1.38 -6.20
N VAL A 109 7.21 1.81 -5.61
CA VAL A 109 7.18 2.89 -4.60
C VAL A 109 7.82 2.41 -3.29
N LEU A 110 7.47 1.21 -2.83
CA LEU A 110 7.92 0.69 -1.54
C LEU A 110 9.41 0.37 -1.50
N ILE A 111 9.97 -0.15 -2.60
CA ILE A 111 11.41 -0.47 -2.66
C ILE A 111 12.28 0.74 -3.03
N ALA A 112 11.70 1.89 -3.37
CA ALA A 112 12.46 3.04 -3.84
C ALA A 112 13.52 3.53 -2.83
N GLY A 113 13.25 3.38 -1.54
CA GLY A 113 14.19 3.76 -0.48
C GLY A 113 15.44 2.87 -0.39
N THR A 114 15.36 1.61 -0.82
CA THR A 114 16.46 0.63 -0.75
C THR A 114 17.09 0.37 -2.11
N CYS A 115 16.28 0.30 -3.16
CA CYS A 115 16.69 -0.05 -4.52
C CYS A 115 16.79 1.14 -5.48
N GLY A 116 16.42 2.35 -5.03
CA GLY A 116 16.33 3.53 -5.89
C GLY A 116 15.00 3.61 -6.64
N ALA A 117 14.67 4.80 -7.13
CA ALA A 117 13.41 5.06 -7.81
C ALA A 117 13.43 4.59 -9.27
N SER A 118 12.43 3.82 -9.68
CA SER A 118 12.15 3.47 -11.08
C SER A 118 11.20 4.48 -11.73
N ARG A 119 11.27 4.64 -13.06
CA ARG A 119 10.27 5.44 -13.80
C ARG A 119 9.09 4.57 -14.16
N THR A 120 7.95 4.81 -13.53
CA THR A 120 6.74 3.97 -13.67
C THR A 120 5.47 4.73 -14.08
N PRO A 121 5.50 5.67 -15.06
CA PRO A 121 4.31 6.44 -15.43
C PRO A 121 3.17 5.59 -16.00
N ALA A 122 3.44 4.55 -16.79
CA ALA A 122 2.42 3.66 -17.37
C ALA A 122 1.81 2.75 -16.30
N LEU A 123 2.64 2.15 -15.44
CA LEU A 123 2.20 1.40 -14.26
C LEU A 123 1.34 2.27 -13.33
N LYS A 124 1.73 3.53 -13.13
CA LYS A 124 0.92 4.47 -12.35
C LYS A 124 -0.44 4.71 -13.00
N ALA A 125 -0.48 5.01 -14.30
CA ALA A 125 -1.73 5.26 -15.01
C ALA A 125 -2.65 4.03 -14.99
N ALA A 126 -2.09 2.82 -15.15
CA ALA A 126 -2.83 1.57 -15.05
C ALA A 126 -3.35 1.32 -13.62
N SER A 127 -2.53 1.60 -12.59
CA SER A 127 -2.97 1.52 -11.19
C SER A 127 -4.10 2.50 -10.87
N ASP A 128 -4.00 3.75 -11.36
CA ASP A 128 -5.05 4.75 -11.18
C ASP A 128 -6.36 4.32 -11.90
N ALA A 129 -6.26 3.62 -13.04
CA ALA A 129 -7.40 3.04 -13.74
C ALA A 129 -8.02 1.84 -12.99
N GLU A 130 -7.21 0.95 -12.41
CA GLU A 130 -7.68 -0.14 -11.54
C GLU A 130 -8.39 0.41 -10.29
N ALA A 131 -7.84 1.47 -9.69
CA ALA A 131 -8.44 2.14 -8.53
C ALA A 131 -9.83 2.72 -8.81
N ALA A 132 -10.08 3.17 -10.04
CA ALA A 132 -11.39 3.66 -10.45
C ALA A 132 -12.43 2.52 -10.60
N GLN A 133 -11.99 1.27 -10.79
CA GLN A 133 -12.86 0.12 -10.99
C GLN A 133 -13.11 -0.66 -9.70
N ASP A 134 -12.05 -0.92 -8.92
CA ASP A 134 -12.11 -1.76 -7.73
C ASP A 134 -11.10 -1.30 -6.66
N GLY A 135 -11.61 -0.53 -5.69
CA GLY A 135 -10.80 -0.07 -4.56
C GLY A 135 -10.34 -1.20 -3.63
N MET A 136 -11.06 -2.32 -3.58
CA MET A 136 -10.67 -3.47 -2.74
C MET A 136 -9.48 -4.20 -3.35
N LEU A 137 -9.49 -4.40 -4.67
CA LEU A 137 -8.36 -4.95 -5.42
C LEU A 137 -7.09 -4.12 -5.18
N VAL A 138 -7.19 -2.80 -5.25
CA VAL A 138 -6.05 -1.90 -4.97
C VAL A 138 -5.53 -2.09 -3.55
N SER A 139 -6.41 -2.11 -2.55
CA SER A 139 -6.01 -2.36 -1.16
C SER A 139 -5.26 -3.68 -0.98
N LEU A 140 -5.78 -4.77 -1.55
CA LEU A 140 -5.12 -6.09 -1.49
C LEU A 140 -3.79 -6.10 -2.24
N SER A 141 -3.71 -5.41 -3.38
CA SER A 141 -2.51 -5.32 -4.21
C SER A 141 -1.36 -4.62 -3.46
N TRP A 142 -1.67 -3.52 -2.77
CA TRP A 142 -0.71 -2.82 -1.89
C TRP A 142 -0.25 -3.69 -0.72
N GLN A 143 -1.15 -4.42 -0.07
CA GLN A 143 -0.78 -5.35 1.00
C GLN A 143 0.13 -6.47 0.49
N GLY A 144 -0.18 -7.05 -0.67
CA GLY A 144 0.69 -8.04 -1.32
C GLY A 144 2.07 -7.46 -1.65
N ALA A 145 2.11 -6.26 -2.22
CA ALA A 145 3.36 -5.59 -2.56
C ALA A 145 4.21 -5.29 -1.31
N ALA A 146 3.59 -4.88 -0.21
CA ALA A 146 4.26 -4.66 1.07
C ALA A 146 4.88 -5.95 1.63
N ARG A 147 4.17 -7.09 1.57
CA ARG A 147 4.74 -8.39 1.97
C ARG A 147 5.97 -8.75 1.15
N ARG A 148 5.93 -8.53 -0.17
CA ARG A 148 7.07 -8.77 -1.05
C ARG A 148 8.23 -7.82 -0.77
N ALA A 149 7.95 -6.52 -0.57
CA ALA A 149 8.96 -5.50 -0.31
C ALA A 149 9.76 -5.76 0.99
N MET A 150 9.13 -6.31 2.03
CA MET A 150 9.83 -6.65 3.29
C MET A 150 10.94 -7.69 3.11
N GLY A 151 10.86 -8.55 2.09
CA GLY A 151 11.89 -9.54 1.77
C GLY A 151 12.98 -9.04 0.83
N VAL A 152 12.87 -7.81 0.33
CA VAL A 152 13.82 -7.26 -0.66
C VAL A 152 15.11 -6.83 0.04
N THR A 153 16.23 -7.35 -0.45
CA THR A 153 17.58 -6.98 -0.02
C THR A 153 18.31 -6.23 -1.13
N GLU A 154 19.39 -5.53 -0.82
CA GLU A 154 20.22 -4.80 -1.81
C GLU A 154 20.67 -5.71 -2.97
N LYS A 155 20.95 -6.99 -2.68
CA LYS A 155 21.36 -7.97 -3.71
C LYS A 155 20.24 -8.29 -4.70
N ALA A 156 18.98 -8.17 -4.28
CA ALA A 156 17.81 -8.44 -5.11
C ALA A 156 17.35 -7.20 -5.90
N CYS A 157 17.89 -6.00 -5.62
CA CYS A 157 17.40 -4.76 -6.22
C CYS A 157 17.45 -4.76 -7.74
N ASN A 158 18.55 -5.21 -8.35
CA ASN A 158 18.67 -5.26 -9.82
C ASN A 158 17.60 -6.16 -10.45
N TYR A 159 17.28 -7.29 -9.81
CA TYR A 159 16.24 -8.19 -10.28
C TYR A 159 14.86 -7.55 -10.15
N MET A 160 14.54 -6.99 -8.98
CA MET A 160 13.25 -6.35 -8.71
C MET A 160 12.98 -5.14 -9.61
N VAL A 161 13.99 -4.28 -9.80
CA VAL A 161 13.90 -3.13 -10.70
C VAL A 161 13.72 -3.59 -12.15
N GLY A 162 14.42 -4.64 -12.57
CA GLY A 162 14.24 -5.23 -13.91
C GLY A 162 12.83 -5.75 -14.16
N GLU A 163 12.22 -6.43 -13.18
CA GLU A 163 10.81 -6.87 -13.28
C GLU A 163 9.84 -5.69 -13.39
N ILE A 164 10.07 -4.61 -12.62
CA ILE A 164 9.24 -3.39 -12.67
C ILE A 164 9.39 -2.72 -14.04
N GLU A 165 10.60 -2.59 -14.57
CA GLU A 165 10.86 -1.99 -15.88
C GLU A 165 10.26 -2.82 -17.01
N GLU A 166 10.31 -4.15 -16.93
CA GLU A 166 9.65 -5.03 -17.90
C GLU A 166 8.12 -4.86 -17.87
N ALA A 167 7.53 -4.75 -16.68
CA ALA A 167 6.09 -4.51 -16.53
C ALA A 167 5.69 -3.12 -17.05
N GLU A 168 6.49 -2.09 -16.77
CA GLU A 168 6.31 -0.75 -17.33
C GLU A 168 6.34 -0.77 -18.86
N LEU A 169 7.33 -1.46 -19.45
CA LEU A 169 7.44 -1.61 -20.90
C LEU A 169 6.24 -2.33 -21.51
N LYS A 170 5.67 -3.34 -20.83
CA LYS A 170 4.45 -4.02 -21.31
C LYS A 170 3.22 -3.10 -21.36
N LEU A 171 3.17 -2.10 -20.48
CA LEU A 171 2.05 -1.16 -20.40
C LEU A 171 2.29 0.13 -21.21
N ALA A 172 3.54 0.39 -21.62
CA ALA A 172 3.88 1.57 -22.38
C ALA A 172 3.16 1.58 -23.74
N PRO A 173 2.57 2.73 -24.14
CA PRO A 173 1.88 2.85 -25.43
C PRO A 173 2.86 2.57 -26.58
N GLY A 174 2.64 1.48 -27.31
CA GLY A 174 3.48 1.04 -28.43
C GLY A 174 4.16 -0.32 -28.25
N ALA A 175 4.10 -0.93 -27.07
CA ALA A 175 4.66 -2.27 -26.84
C ALA A 175 3.98 -3.38 -27.67
N ASP A 176 2.68 -3.24 -27.95
CA ASP A 176 1.93 -4.16 -28.80
C ASP A 176 2.21 -3.96 -30.30
N ALA A 177 2.62 -2.76 -30.71
CA ALA A 177 2.98 -2.49 -32.11
C ALA A 177 4.29 -3.20 -32.52
N ALA A 178 5.19 -3.46 -31.56
CA ALA A 178 6.47 -4.12 -31.82
C ALA A 178 6.36 -5.67 -31.90
N LYS A 179 5.38 -6.28 -31.23
CA LYS A 179 5.18 -7.75 -31.24
C LYS A 179 4.41 -8.28 -32.46
N GLY A 180 3.76 -7.40 -33.24
CA GLY A 180 3.13 -7.74 -34.52
C GLY A 180 4.05 -7.70 -35.74
N GLY A 181 5.33 -7.34 -35.58
CA GLY A 181 6.28 -7.06 -36.65
C GLY A 181 7.15 -8.24 -37.14
N HIS A 182 6.77 -9.49 -36.88
CA HIS A 182 7.41 -10.67 -37.46
C HIS A 182 6.49 -11.29 -38.52
N GLY A 183 6.27 -10.57 -39.63
CA GLY A 183 5.40 -11.10 -40.68
C GLY A 183 5.02 -10.16 -41.82
N ALA A 184 5.90 -9.29 -42.28
CA ALA A 184 5.82 -8.78 -43.65
C ALA A 184 7.22 -8.38 -44.11
N PRO A 185 7.82 -9.04 -45.12
CA PRO A 185 9.01 -8.48 -45.75
C PRO A 185 8.60 -7.14 -46.35
N ALA A 186 9.30 -6.07 -45.96
CA ALA A 186 9.23 -4.80 -46.63
C ALA A 186 9.49 -5.04 -48.13
N LYS A 187 8.49 -4.75 -48.96
CA LYS A 187 8.72 -4.63 -50.41
C LYS A 187 9.69 -3.46 -50.58
N ASP A 188 10.93 -3.82 -50.85
CA ASP A 188 11.94 -2.92 -51.41
C ASP A 188 11.43 -2.53 -52.80
N ASP A 189 10.70 -1.42 -52.88
CA ASP A 189 10.37 -0.78 -54.15
C ASP A 189 11.65 -0.11 -54.64
N GLY A 190 12.52 -0.93 -55.23
CA GLY A 190 13.76 -0.53 -55.89
C GLY A 190 13.51 0.49 -56.99
N GLY A 191 13.44 1.76 -56.59
CA GLY A 191 13.43 2.93 -57.46
C GLY A 191 14.81 3.13 -58.05
N HIS A 192 15.13 2.38 -59.12
CA HIS A 192 16.33 2.59 -59.92
C HIS A 192 16.17 3.88 -60.72
N ALA A 193 16.71 4.98 -60.18
CA ALA A 193 16.83 6.25 -60.89
C ALA A 193 17.84 6.09 -62.03
N LYS A 194 17.36 6.21 -63.27
CA LYS A 194 18.16 6.17 -64.49
C LYS A 194 18.93 7.50 -64.63
N PRO A 195 20.27 7.51 -64.77
CA PRO A 195 20.98 8.75 -65.03
C PRO A 195 20.73 9.22 -66.47
N ALA A 196 20.38 10.49 -66.61
CA ALA A 196 20.23 11.17 -67.89
C ALA A 196 21.61 11.44 -68.50
N HIS A 197 21.77 11.09 -69.77
CA HIS A 197 22.77 11.62 -70.70
C HIS A 197 22.04 12.24 -71.88
#